data_AF-A0A9E8ZL52-F1
#
_entry.id   AF-A0A9E8ZL52-F1
#
_cell.length_a   1.000
_cell.length_b   1.000
_cell.length_c   1.000
_cell.angle_alpha   90.00
_cell.angle_beta   90.00
_cell.angle_gamma   90.00
#
_symmetry.space_group_name_H-M   'P 1'
#
loop_
_entity.id
_entity.type
_entity.pdbx_description
1 polymer ?
#
loop_
_entity_poly.entity_id
_entity_poly.type
_entity_poly.pdbx_seq_one_letter_code
_entity_poly.pdbx_strand_id
1 'polypeptide(L)'
;MQIADLSYLETISDSLPIAGEVGVVVDAYASATGIPSHTLTDTNATVRLLPSGVGIARGRGFAVAVGEDSTAGVTVYGEGDRVIGRTKSHYFPNRDMTISRGFVIAIDLP
;
A
#
# COMPACT_ATOMS: atom_id res chain seq x y z
N MET A 1 15.96 -21.56 19.26
CA MET A 1 15.98 -20.58 18.15
C MET A 1 15.12 -19.41 18.60
N GLN A 2 15.74 -18.35 19.10
CA GLN A 2 15.04 -17.10 19.44
C GLN A 2 14.88 -16.33 18.13
N ILE A 3 13.65 -16.03 17.73
CA ILE A 3 13.41 -15.08 16.64
C ILE A 3 13.86 -13.72 17.19
N ALA A 4 15.03 -13.27 16.71
CA ALA A 4 15.58 -11.97 17.01
C ALA A 4 14.69 -10.89 16.42
N ASP A 5 14.72 -9.72 17.06
CA ASP A 5 14.08 -8.47 16.67
C ASP A 5 13.84 -8.34 15.14
N LEU A 6 12.57 -8.29 14.74
CA LEU A 6 12.12 -8.16 13.36
C LEU A 6 11.98 -6.69 12.94
N SER A 7 12.72 -5.78 13.57
CA SER A 7 12.70 -4.34 13.28
C SER A 7 13.04 -3.98 11.83
N TYR A 8 13.54 -4.93 11.04
CA TYR A 8 13.74 -4.84 9.59
C TYR A 8 12.49 -5.13 8.74
N LEU A 9 11.39 -5.57 9.34
CA LEU A 9 10.11 -5.81 8.66
C LEU A 9 9.09 -4.77 9.12
N GLU A 10 8.64 -3.96 8.18
CA GLU A 10 7.51 -3.06 8.39
C GLU A 10 6.38 -3.47 7.44
N THR A 11 5.20 -3.67 8.01
CA THR A 11 4.00 -4.03 7.26
C THR A 11 2.84 -3.25 7.86
N ILE A 12 2.17 -2.48 7.02
CA ILE A 12 0.97 -1.75 7.39
C ILE A 12 -0.11 -2.10 6.36
N SER A 13 -1.26 -2.49 6.87
CA SER A 13 -2.46 -2.75 6.08
C SER A 13 -3.57 -1.85 6.60
N ASP A 14 -4.15 -1.05 5.72
CA ASP A 14 -5.42 -0.38 6.01
C ASP A 14 -6.59 -1.25 5.54
N SER A 15 -7.51 -1.51 6.45
CA SER A 15 -8.71 -2.32 6.22
C SER A 15 -9.68 -1.66 5.24
N LEU A 16 -10.50 -2.49 4.57
CA LEU A 16 -11.61 -2.07 3.70
C LEU A 16 -12.54 -1.06 4.39
N PRO A 17 -12.54 0.21 3.96
CA PRO A 17 -13.69 1.06 4.23
C PRO A 17 -14.79 0.65 3.23
N ILE A 18 -16.03 0.49 3.71
CA ILE A 18 -17.18 0.04 2.89
C ILE A 18 -18.35 1.00 3.11
N ALA A 19 -18.95 1.52 2.03
CA ALA A 19 -20.23 2.25 2.09
C ALA A 19 -20.97 2.18 0.75
N GLY A 20 -22.16 1.56 0.71
CA GLY A 20 -22.90 1.37 -0.54
C GLY A 20 -22.08 0.56 -1.55
N GLU A 21 -21.74 -0.69 -1.20
CA GLU A 21 -21.05 -1.69 -2.03
C GLU A 21 -19.69 -1.29 -2.66
N VAL A 22 -19.16 -0.10 -2.39
CA VAL A 22 -17.80 0.31 -2.80
C VAL A 22 -16.77 0.08 -1.69
N GLY A 23 -15.58 -0.39 -2.06
CA GLY A 23 -14.47 -0.60 -1.12
C GLY A 23 -13.08 -0.58 -1.76
N VAL A 24 -12.05 -0.39 -0.93
CA VAL A 24 -10.62 -0.50 -1.34
C VAL A 24 -9.78 -1.14 -0.24
N VAL A 25 -8.78 -1.92 -0.63
CA VAL A 25 -7.71 -2.42 0.25
C VAL A 25 -6.39 -1.85 -0.24
N VAL A 26 -5.53 -1.45 0.70
CA VAL A 26 -4.14 -1.15 0.42
C VAL A 26 -3.26 -1.89 1.44
N ASP A 27 -2.32 -2.64 0.91
CA ASP A 27 -1.29 -3.34 1.67
C ASP A 27 0.09 -2.84 1.22
N ALA A 28 0.94 -2.46 2.17
CA ALA A 28 2.29 -2.00 1.92
C ALA A 28 3.28 -2.75 2.80
N TYR A 29 4.38 -3.22 2.19
CA TYR A 29 5.45 -3.91 2.89
C TYR A 29 6.82 -3.39 2.47
N ALA A 30 7.75 -3.34 3.41
CA ALA A 30 9.15 -3.02 3.19
C ALA A 30 10.05 -3.92 4.03
N SER A 31 11.18 -4.33 3.46
CA SER A 31 12.21 -5.13 4.11
C SER A 31 13.60 -4.75 3.59
N ALA A 32 14.57 -4.61 4.48
CA ALA A 32 15.98 -4.38 4.13
C ALA A 32 16.89 -5.03 5.17
N THR A 33 18.07 -5.49 4.76
CA THR A 33 19.11 -6.05 5.63
C THR A 33 20.35 -5.13 5.63
N GLY A 34 21.42 -5.55 6.31
CA GLY A 34 22.67 -4.79 6.42
C GLY A 34 22.66 -3.68 7.47
N ILE A 35 23.77 -2.93 7.57
CA ILE A 35 23.91 -1.78 8.48
C ILE A 35 24.45 -0.60 7.67
N PRO A 36 23.70 0.51 7.51
CA PRO A 36 22.36 0.77 8.06
C PRO A 36 21.22 0.16 7.22
N SER A 37 20.17 -0.32 7.89
CA SER A 37 18.90 -0.72 7.28
C SER A 37 17.77 0.20 7.71
N HIS A 38 16.97 0.69 6.76
CA HIS A 38 15.80 1.52 7.02
C HIS A 38 14.60 1.06 6.19
N THR A 39 13.46 0.92 6.84
CA THR A 39 12.17 0.67 6.20
C THR A 39 11.18 1.79 6.54
N LEU A 40 10.25 2.02 5.64
CA LEU A 40 9.09 2.89 5.85
C LEU A 40 7.92 2.35 5.04
N THR A 41 6.77 2.24 5.69
CA THR A 41 5.49 1.98 5.02
C THR A 41 4.46 3.03 5.41
N ASP A 42 3.58 3.37 4.48
CA ASP A 42 2.45 4.27 4.72
C ASP A 42 1.29 3.82 3.84
N THR A 43 0.12 3.66 4.45
CA THR A 43 -1.13 3.35 3.75
C THR A 43 -2.19 4.38 4.12
N ASN A 44 -3.15 4.55 3.23
CA ASN A 44 -4.36 5.27 3.54
C ASN A 44 -5.51 4.77 2.68
N ALA A 45 -6.65 4.51 3.31
CA ALA A 45 -7.90 4.16 2.64
C ALA A 45 -9.03 5.07 3.11
N THR A 46 -9.89 5.48 2.18
CA THR A 46 -11.07 6.33 2.46
C THR A 46 -12.25 5.89 1.62
N VAL A 47 -13.45 6.02 2.19
CA VAL A 47 -14.72 5.87 1.46
C VAL A 47 -15.62 7.06 1.73
N ARG A 48 -16.37 7.45 0.71
CA ARG A 48 -17.38 8.48 0.78
C ARG A 48 -18.59 8.09 -0.05
N LEU A 49 -19.76 8.10 0.57
CA LEU A 49 -21.04 8.08 -0.11
C LEU A 49 -21.47 9.51 -0.47
N LEU A 50 -21.87 9.76 -1.71
CA LEU A 50 -22.39 11.05 -2.15
C LEU A 50 -23.91 11.11 -1.98
N PRO A 51 -24.50 12.32 -1.82
CA PRO A 51 -25.96 12.47 -1.76
C PRO A 51 -26.71 11.95 -2.99
N SER A 52 -26.02 11.78 -4.12
CA SER A 52 -26.56 11.21 -5.35
C SER A 52 -26.67 9.67 -5.33
N GLY A 53 -26.27 9.01 -4.24
CA GLY A 53 -26.22 7.54 -4.15
C GLY A 53 -24.89 6.93 -4.63
N VAL A 54 -24.01 7.71 -5.27
CA VAL A 54 -22.70 7.24 -5.77
C VAL A 54 -21.74 6.98 -4.60
N GLY A 55 -21.18 5.77 -4.53
CA GLY A 55 -20.09 5.41 -3.64
C GLY A 55 -18.73 5.69 -4.27
N ILE A 56 -17.80 6.31 -3.53
CA ILE A 56 -16.40 6.49 -3.98
C ILE A 56 -15.44 6.02 -2.90
N ALA A 57 -14.59 5.05 -3.24
CA ALA A 57 -13.50 4.55 -2.42
C ALA A 57 -12.13 4.92 -3.02
N ARG A 58 -11.17 5.31 -2.18
CA ARG A 58 -9.81 5.70 -2.59
C ARG A 58 -8.79 5.13 -1.64
N GLY A 59 -7.77 4.47 -2.20
CA GLY A 59 -6.65 3.92 -1.48
C GLY A 59 -5.32 4.43 -2.04
N ARG A 60 -4.35 4.68 -1.19
CA ARG A 60 -2.95 4.94 -1.56
C ARG A 60 -2.01 4.18 -0.64
N GLY A 61 -0.90 3.70 -1.19
CA GLY A 61 0.15 3.02 -0.44
C GLY A 61 1.53 3.46 -0.89
N PHE A 62 2.45 3.47 0.05
CA PHE A 62 3.84 3.86 -0.14
C PHE A 62 4.72 2.92 0.69
N ALA A 63 5.79 2.41 0.09
CA ALA A 63 6.77 1.60 0.78
C ALA A 63 8.18 1.96 0.31
N VAL A 64 9.11 2.04 1.26
CA VAL A 64 10.53 2.32 1.02
C VAL A 64 11.37 1.35 1.86
N ALA A 65 12.35 0.75 1.22
CA ALA A 65 13.38 -0.04 1.87
C ALA A 65 14.76 0.47 1.42
N VAL A 66 15.65 0.74 2.37
CA VAL A 66 17.05 1.16 2.15
C VAL A 66 17.95 0.22 2.93
N GLY A 67 18.89 -0.42 2.26
CA GLY A 67 19.81 -1.41 2.82
C GLY A 67 20.06 -2.55 1.85
N GLU A 68 20.94 -3.47 2.26
CA GLU A 68 21.19 -4.69 1.50
C GLU A 68 19.89 -5.48 1.30
N ASP A 69 19.78 -6.19 0.18
CA ASP A 69 18.58 -6.99 -0.16
C ASP A 69 17.24 -6.22 -0.06
N SER A 70 17.25 -4.90 -0.30
CA SER A 70 16.07 -4.07 -0.10
C SER A 70 14.90 -4.46 -1.01
N THR A 71 13.76 -4.72 -0.39
CA THR A 71 12.51 -5.10 -1.04
C THR A 71 11.39 -4.21 -0.54
N ALA A 72 10.60 -3.63 -1.44
CA ALA A 72 9.39 -2.91 -1.07
C ALA A 72 8.27 -3.17 -2.08
N GLY A 73 7.04 -3.29 -1.60
CA GLY A 73 5.88 -3.57 -2.43
C GLY A 73 4.63 -2.88 -1.91
N VAL A 74 3.71 -2.61 -2.84
CA VAL A 74 2.38 -2.08 -2.53
C VAL A 74 1.37 -2.84 -3.36
N THR A 75 0.42 -3.49 -2.70
CA THR A 75 -0.70 -4.18 -3.33
C THR A 75 -1.95 -3.35 -3.12
N VAL A 76 -2.72 -3.15 -4.18
CA VAL A 76 -3.97 -2.39 -4.13
C VAL A 76 -5.11 -3.22 -4.71
N TYR A 77 -6.27 -3.13 -4.08
CA TYR A 77 -7.50 -3.80 -4.51
C TYR A 77 -8.67 -2.82 -4.37
N GLY A 78 -9.66 -2.96 -5.24
CA GLY A 78 -10.87 -2.15 -5.22
C GLY A 78 -12.09 -2.95 -5.64
N GLU A 79 -13.24 -2.56 -5.12
CA GLU A 79 -14.55 -3.17 -5.33
C GLU A 79 -15.59 -2.08 -5.63
N GLY A 80 -16.40 -2.29 -6.67
CA GLY A 80 -17.40 -1.37 -7.21
C GLY A 80 -17.53 -1.50 -8.73
N ASP A 81 -18.47 -0.79 -9.35
CA ASP A 81 -18.70 -0.79 -10.80
C ASP A 81 -17.47 -0.42 -11.64
N ARG A 82 -16.67 0.53 -11.14
CA ARG A 82 -15.46 1.00 -11.83
C ARG A 82 -14.28 1.02 -10.88
N VAL A 83 -13.24 0.26 -11.22
CA VAL A 83 -12.02 0.17 -10.43
C VAL A 83 -10.81 0.55 -11.29
N ILE A 84 -9.99 1.47 -10.77
CA ILE A 84 -8.71 1.85 -11.38
C ILE A 84 -7.64 1.71 -10.30
N GLY A 85 -6.77 0.70 -10.47
CA GLY A 85 -5.62 0.46 -9.60
C GLY A 85 -4.31 0.59 -10.38
N ARG A 86 -3.27 1.10 -9.72
CA ARG A 86 -1.91 1.09 -10.27
C ARG A 86 -0.88 0.99 -9.17
N THR A 87 0.05 0.06 -9.35
CA THR A 87 1.28 -0.03 -8.57
C THR A 87 2.48 0.25 -9.46
N LYS A 88 3.49 0.91 -8.90
CA LYS A 88 4.82 1.05 -9.49
C LYS A 88 5.87 0.78 -8.42
N SER A 89 6.87 -0.01 -8.80
CA SER A 89 8.02 -0.29 -7.94
C SER A 89 9.30 -0.02 -8.74
N HIS A 90 10.31 0.51 -8.07
CA HIS A 90 11.60 0.80 -8.67
C HIS A 90 12.73 0.53 -7.69
N TYR A 91 13.77 -0.15 -8.17
CA TYR A 91 15.00 -0.40 -7.44
C TYR A 91 16.10 0.54 -7.94
N PHE A 92 16.79 1.18 -7.00
CA PHE A 92 17.90 2.09 -7.23
C PHE A 92 19.20 1.41 -6.79
N PRO A 93 19.94 0.75 -7.70
CA PRO A 93 21.11 -0.06 -7.35
C PRO A 93 22.23 0.77 -6.70
N ASN A 94 22.42 2.02 -7.11
CA ASN A 94 23.47 2.89 -6.55
C ASN A 94 23.17 3.37 -5.11
N ARG A 95 22.01 3.02 -4.55
CA ARG A 95 21.55 3.46 -3.23
C ARG A 95 21.02 2.30 -2.38
N ASP A 96 21.11 1.07 -2.88
CA ASP A 96 20.50 -0.12 -2.28
C ASP A 96 19.09 0.16 -1.76
N MET A 97 18.27 0.78 -2.61
CA MET A 97 16.97 1.31 -2.22
C MET A 97 15.87 0.85 -3.16
N THR A 98 14.80 0.30 -2.60
CA THR A 98 13.57 -0.05 -3.31
C THR A 98 12.44 0.86 -2.86
N ILE A 99 11.74 1.47 -3.81
CA ILE A 99 10.55 2.29 -3.57
C ILE A 99 9.38 1.70 -4.31
N SER A 100 8.24 1.54 -3.63
CA SER A 100 6.97 1.13 -4.21
C SER A 100 5.86 2.13 -3.89
N ARG A 101 4.99 2.37 -4.86
CA ARG A 101 3.84 3.27 -4.75
C ARG A 101 2.62 2.63 -5.39
N GLY A 102 1.50 2.66 -4.69
CA GLY A 102 0.22 2.18 -5.19
C GLY A 102 -0.88 3.22 -5.02
N PHE A 103 -1.83 3.24 -5.94
CA PHE A 103 -3.12 3.90 -5.73
C PHE A 103 -4.24 3.06 -6.30
N VAL A 104 -5.42 3.17 -5.71
CA VAL A 104 -6.65 2.57 -6.21
C VAL A 104 -7.81 3.52 -6.00
N ILE A 105 -8.71 3.57 -6.97
CA ILE A 105 -10.00 4.25 -6.87
C ILE A 105 -11.06 3.25 -7.30
N ALA A 106 -12.09 3.09 -6.48
CA ALA A 106 -13.29 2.35 -6.84
C ALA A 106 -14.51 3.26 -6.76
N ILE A 107 -15.46 3.07 -7.66
CA ILE A 107 -16.71 3.84 -7.77
C ILE A 107 -17.85 2.86 -7.93
N ASP A 108 -18.92 3.08 -7.19
CA ASP A 108 -20.20 2.41 -7.30
C ASP A 108 -21.27 3.42 -7.76
N LEU A 109 -22.02 3.08 -8.81
CA LEU A 109 -23.04 3.94 -9.40
C LEU A 109 -24.43 3.59 -8.84
N PRO A 110 -25.34 4.58 -8.73
CA PRO A 110 -26.69 4.36 -8.21
C PRO A 110 -27.61 3.57 -9.15
#